data_AF-A0A8I0K0M8-F1
#
_entry.id   AF-A0A8I0K0M8-F1
#
_cell.length_a   1.000
_cell.length_b   1.000
_cell.length_c   1.000
_cell.angle_alpha   90.00
_cell.angle_beta   90.00
_cell.angle_gamma   90.00
#
_symmetry.space_group_name_H-M   'P 1'
#
loop_
_entity.id
_entity.type
_entity.pdbx_description
1 polymer ?
#
loop_
_entity_poly.entity_id
_entity_poly.type
_entity_poly.pdbx_seq_one_letter_code
_entity_poly.pdbx_strand_id
1 'polypeptide(L)' 'MALYPPGERMSEPLDDRLRDDAALAEIELTSRLMIAASGAAAPLSQAEIDVLLGVDPRP' A
#
# COMPACT_ATOMS: atom_id res chain seq x y z
N MET A 1 27.79 3.53 -24.76
CA MET A 1 27.34 2.28 -24.13
C MET A 1 28.16 2.09 -22.86
N ALA A 2 27.69 2.64 -21.74
CA ALA A 2 28.41 2.57 -20.47
C ALA A 2 27.91 1.34 -19.70
N LEU A 3 28.84 0.44 -19.38
CA LEU A 3 28.62 -0.73 -18.53
C LEU A 3 28.74 -0.25 -17.08
N TYR A 4 27.66 -0.37 -16.30
CA TYR A 4 27.71 -0.16 -14.86
C TYR A 4 28.41 -1.36 -14.20
N PRO A 5 29.26 -1.15 -13.17
CA PRO A 5 29.94 -2.24 -12.47
C PRO A 5 28.96 -3.03 -11.58
N PRO A 6 29.24 -4.31 -11.28
CA PRO A 6 28.40 -5.12 -10.39
C PRO A 6 28.82 -4.83 -8.95
N GLY A 7 28.32 -3.75 -8.35
CA GLY A 7 28.85 -3.39 -7.03
C GLY A 7 28.30 -2.14 -6.39
N GLU A 8 27.04 -1.79 -6.63
CA GLU A 8 26.27 -0.92 -5.75
C GLU A 8 24.82 -1.08 -6.17
N ARG A 9 24.10 -2.01 -5.51
CA ARG A 9 22.66 -1.82 -5.35
C ARG A 9 22.52 -0.59 -4.48
N MET A 10 22.60 0.60 -5.10
CA MET A 10 22.02 1.79 -4.51
C MET A 10 20.57 1.40 -4.24
N SER A 11 20.25 1.06 -2.98
CA SER A 11 18.85 1.09 -2.52
C SER A 11 18.38 2.48 -2.90
N GLU A 12 17.55 2.56 -3.93
CA GLU A 12 16.90 3.80 -4.28
C GLU A 12 16.21 4.32 -3.02
N PRO A 13 16.11 5.64 -2.78
CA PRO A 13 15.51 6.21 -1.56
C PRO A 13 14.06 5.78 -1.26
N LEU A 14 13.44 5.05 -2.19
CA LEU A 14 12.19 4.33 -2.02
C LEU A 14 12.33 3.21 -0.96
N ASP A 15 13.45 2.50 -0.93
CA ASP A 15 13.62 1.24 -0.20
C ASP A 15 13.65 1.43 1.33
N ASP A 16 14.21 2.54 1.83
CA ASP A 16 14.29 2.79 3.28
C ASP A 16 12.98 3.37 3.86
N ARG A 17 12.22 4.14 3.07
CA ARG A 17 10.88 4.62 3.47
C ARG A 17 9.83 3.51 3.41
N LEU A 18 9.99 2.59 2.45
CA LEU A 18 9.16 1.39 2.33
C LEU A 18 9.53 0.31 3.33
N ARG A 19 10.62 0.44 4.10
CA ARG A 19 10.94 -0.46 5.23
C ARG A 19 10.42 0.03 6.58
N ASP A 20 9.83 1.23 6.62
CA ASP A 20 9.08 1.69 7.78
C ASP A 20 7.82 0.82 7.91
N ASP A 21 7.69 0.11 9.02
CA ASP A 21 6.55 -0.78 9.29
C ASP A 21 5.20 -0.03 9.16
N ALA A 22 5.19 1.27 9.48
CA ALA A 22 4.02 2.11 9.30
C ALA A 22 3.67 2.32 7.81
N ALA A 23 4.68 2.56 6.97
CA ALA A 23 4.50 2.75 5.52
C ALA A 23 4.09 1.43 4.84
N LEU A 24 4.67 0.30 5.25
CA LEU A 24 4.27 -1.02 4.76
C LEU A 24 2.81 -1.33 5.11
N ALA A 25 2.40 -1.03 6.34
CA ALA A 25 1.02 -1.19 6.77
C ALA A 25 0.06 -0.33 5.93
N GLU A 26 0.43 0.92 5.63
CA GLU A 26 -0.38 1.81 4.78
C GLU A 26 -0.50 1.30 3.33
N ILE A 27 0.59 0.79 2.75
CA ILE A 27 0.59 0.22 1.40
C ILE A 27 -0.27 -1.04 1.36
N GLU A 28 -0.15 -1.91 2.35
CA GLU A 28 -0.96 -3.12 2.44
C GLU A 28 -2.45 -2.76 2.56
N LEU A 29 -2.78 -1.80 3.43
CA LEU A 29 -4.15 -1.31 3.62
C LEU A 29 -4.73 -0.74 2.32
N THR A 30 -3.98 0.14 1.66
CA THR A 30 -4.38 0.78 0.40
C THR A 30 -4.56 -0.26 -0.71
N SER A 31 -3.65 -1.22 -0.80
CA SER A 31 -3.71 -2.30 -1.79
C SER A 31 -4.96 -3.16 -1.60
N ARG A 32 -5.29 -3.53 -0.36
CA ARG A 32 -6.52 -4.27 -0.03
C ARG A 32 -7.77 -3.51 -0.44
N LEU A 33 -7.83 -2.21 -0.18
CA LEU A 33 -8.94 -1.35 -0.59
C LEU A 33 -9.08 -1.30 -2.11
N MET A 34 -7.98 -1.10 -2.84
CA MET A 34 -7.98 -1.07 -4.31
C MET A 34 -8.46 -2.39 -4.92
N ILE A 35 -8.01 -3.52 -4.37
CA ILE A 35 -8.42 -4.86 -4.81
C ILE A 35 -9.93 -5.05 -4.58
N ALA A 36 -10.42 -4.71 -3.39
CA ALA A 36 -11.84 -4.81 -3.05
C ALA A 36 -12.70 -3.95 -3.98
N ALA A 37 -12.30 -2.69 -4.22
CA ALA A 37 -13.01 -1.77 -5.11
C ALA A 37 -13.00 -2.25 -6.56
N SER A 38 -11.86 -2.77 -7.03
CA SER A 38 -11.72 -3.25 -8.43
C SER A 38 -12.48 -4.56 -8.68
N GLY A 39 -12.66 -5.39 -7.65
CA GLY A 39 -13.42 -6.64 -7.73
C GLY A 39 -14.92 -6.51 -7.47
N ALA A 40 -15.38 -5.35 -6.99
CA ALA A 40 -16.78 -5.14 -6.67
C ALA A 40 -17.62 -4.91 -7.93
N ALA A 41 -18.81 -5.53 -7.98
CA ALA A 41 -19.75 -5.34 -9.09
C ALA A 41 -20.40 -3.94 -9.11
N ALA A 42 -20.32 -3.22 -7.98
CA ALA A 42 -20.81 -1.87 -7.77
C ALA A 42 -19.87 -1.13 -6.80
N PRO A 43 -19.96 0.21 -6.69
CA PRO A 43 -19.16 0.96 -5.72
C PRO A 43 -19.36 0.44 -4.29
N LEU A 44 -18.27 0.35 -3.52
CA LEU A 44 -18.32 -0.02 -2.09
C LEU A 44 -19.11 1.03 -1.30
N SER A 45 -19.91 0.57 -0.35
CA SER A 45 -20.55 1.44 0.63
C SER A 45 -19.54 1.97 1.66
N GLN A 46 -19.89 3.07 2.33
CA GLN A 46 -19.03 3.64 3.39
C GLN A 46 -18.76 2.63 4.50
N ALA A 47 -19.76 1.83 4.90
CA ALA A 47 -19.59 0.82 5.94
C ALA A 47 -18.59 -0.28 5.52
N GLU A 48 -18.57 -0.67 4.25
CA GLU A 48 -17.59 -1.64 3.73
C GLU A 48 -16.17 -1.03 3.71
N ILE A 49 -16.06 0.26 3.36
CA ILE A 49 -14.80 1.01 3.39
C ILE A 49 -14.28 1.12 4.83
N ASP A 50 -15.13 1.49 5.78
CA ASP A 50 -14.75 1.64 7.18
C ASP A 50 -14.23 0.31 7.78
N VAL A 51 -14.90 -0.80 7.46
CA VAL A 51 -14.45 -2.15 7.86
C VAL A 51 -13.09 -2.48 7.25
N LEU A 52 -12.87 -2.18 5.97
CA LEU A 52 -11.58 -2.40 5.30
C LEU A 52 -10.47 -1.53 5.89
N LEU A 53 -10.79 -0.29 6.27
CA LEU A 53 -9.88 0.66 6.88
C LEU A 53 -9.69 0.45 8.39
N GLY A 54 -10.44 -0.47 9.00
CA GLY A 54 -10.40 -0.73 10.45
C GLY A 54 -10.94 0.44 11.29
N VAL A 55 -11.77 1.30 10.69
CA VAL A 55 -12.40 2.43 11.37
C VAL A 55 -13.67 1.90 12.05
N ASP A 56 -13.70 1.90 13.39
CA ASP A 56 -14.94 1.67 14.13
C ASP A 56 -15.72 2.99 14.15
N PRO A 57 -16.95 3.06 13.63
CA PRO A 57 -17.75 4.29 13.65
C PRO A 57 -18.24 4.68 15.07
N ARG A 58 -17.71 4.07 16.13
CA ARG A 58 -18.03 4.41 17.53
C ARG A 58 -17.00 5.39 18.11
N PRO A 59 -17.46 6.46 18.79
CA PRO A 59 -16.58 7.42 19.47
C PRO A 59 -15.82 6.82 20.65
#